data_AF-A0A940ALI4-F1
#
_entry.id   AF-A0A940ALI4-F1
#
_cell.length_a   1.000
_cell.length_b   1.000
_cell.length_c   1.000
_cell.angle_alpha   90.00
_cell.angle_beta   90.00
_cell.angle_gamma   90.00
#
_symmetry.space_group_name_H-M   'P 1'
#
loop_
_entity.id
_entity.type
_entity.pdbx_description
1 polymer ?
#
loop_
_entity_poly.entity_id
_entity_poly.type
_entity_poly.pdbx_seq_one_letter_code
_entity_poly.pdbx_strand_id
1 'polypeptide(L)'
;MVVIALANICLVVYIFIKDRKRNEQINEKNRKIGLMKTLLLDYNMKHLYEFFDSIVTETNKLKKKDICKSEKQDIDSNIQDCCKNLRLQFIDAFLAVNQGLYDKILEKSDNLQGHLSKIIFDEGYNLSDKTKFDELITKQISEIKTEILKILFEYNG
;
A
#
# COMPACT_ATOMS: atom_id res chain seq x y z
N MET A 1 -9.13 -38.49 45.87
CA MET A 1 -8.01 -37.85 45.15
C MET A 1 -7.81 -38.40 43.74
N VAL A 2 -7.83 -39.72 43.52
CA VAL A 2 -7.56 -40.32 42.19
C VAL A 2 -8.55 -39.90 41.10
N VAL A 3 -9.85 -39.79 41.40
CA VAL A 3 -10.88 -39.41 40.41
C VAL A 3 -10.74 -37.95 39.93
N ILE A 4 -10.37 -37.04 40.83
CA ILE A 4 -10.14 -35.62 40.51
C ILE A 4 -8.88 -35.47 39.63
N ALA A 5 -7.84 -36.26 39.89
CA ALA A 5 -6.64 -36.28 39.07
C ALA A 5 -6.93 -36.79 37.64
N LEU A 6 -7.76 -37.83 37.50
CA LEU A 6 -8.18 -38.38 36.20
C LEU A 6 -9.02 -37.37 35.40
N ALA A 7 -9.93 -36.66 36.05
CA ALA A 7 -10.72 -35.61 35.43
C ALA A 7 -9.84 -34.43 34.93
N ASN A 8 -8.84 -34.03 35.72
CA ASN A 8 -7.89 -33.00 35.32
C ASN A 8 -7.04 -33.43 34.12
N ILE A 9 -6.58 -34.68 34.08
CA ILE A 9 -5.83 -35.22 32.94
C ILE A 9 -6.69 -35.19 31.67
N CYS A 10 -7.95 -35.61 31.74
CA CYS A 10 -8.87 -35.53 30.60
C CYS A 10 -9.10 -34.10 30.11
N LEU A 11 -9.24 -33.14 31.03
CA LEU A 11 -9.41 -31.72 30.68
C LEU A 11 -8.17 -31.15 29.97
N VAL A 12 -6.97 -31.45 30.49
CA VAL A 12 -5.70 -31.00 29.89
C VAL A 12 -5.53 -31.58 28.47
N VAL A 13 -5.82 -32.87 28.29
CA VAL A 13 -5.76 -33.51 26.97
C VAL A 13 -6.79 -32.90 26.00
N TYR A 14 -8.00 -32.63 26.47
CA TYR A 14 -9.04 -32.01 25.66
C TYR A 14 -8.66 -30.59 25.20
N ILE A 15 -8.15 -29.76 26.12
CA ILE A 15 -7.66 -28.41 25.82
C ILE A 15 -6.52 -28.48 24.80
N PHE A 16 -5.55 -29.37 25.00
CA PHE A 16 -4.40 -29.50 24.11
C PHE A 16 -4.79 -29.90 22.68
N ILE A 17 -5.73 -30.84 22.52
CA ILE A 17 -6.21 -31.26 21.19
C ILE A 17 -6.99 -30.11 20.51
N LYS A 18 -7.82 -29.38 21.26
CA LYS A 18 -8.59 -28.26 20.73
C LYS A 18 -7.68 -27.11 20.30
N ASP A 19 -6.70 -26.76 21.12
CA ASP A 19 -5.72 -25.71 20.81
C ASP A 19 -4.84 -26.10 19.64
N ARG A 20 -4.41 -27.37 19.56
CA ARG A 20 -3.65 -27.87 18.40
C ARG A 20 -4.44 -27.77 17.10
N LYS A 21 -5.70 -28.23 17.07
CA LYS A 21 -6.56 -28.14 15.88
C LYS A 21 -6.82 -26.68 15.48
N ARG A 22 -7.03 -25.80 16.46
CA ARG A 22 -7.21 -24.36 16.22
C ARG A 22 -5.94 -23.74 15.62
N ASN A 23 -4.77 -24.06 16.17
CA ASN A 23 -3.48 -23.55 15.68
C ASN A 23 -3.15 -24.08 14.27
N GLU A 24 -3.41 -25.36 13.99
CA GLU A 24 -3.22 -25.92 12.64
C GLU A 24 -4.10 -25.22 11.60
N GLN A 25 -5.37 -24.94 11.92
CA GLN A 25 -6.28 -24.20 11.04
C GLN A 25 -5.84 -22.74 10.81
N ILE A 26 -5.34 -22.06 11.84
CA ILE A 26 -4.81 -20.70 11.73
C ILE A 26 -3.55 -20.71 10.84
N ASN A 27 -2.63 -21.64 11.09
CA ASN A 27 -1.39 -21.76 10.30
C ASN A 27 -1.67 -22.06 8.83
N GLU A 28 -2.63 -22.95 8.51
CA GLU A 28 -3.01 -23.21 7.12
C GLU A 28 -3.64 -22.01 6.43
N LYS A 29 -4.50 -21.26 7.13
CA LYS A 29 -5.09 -20.02 6.62
C LYS A 29 -4.00 -18.98 6.33
N ASN A 30 -3.08 -18.78 7.27
CA ASN A 30 -1.97 -17.84 7.13
C ASN A 30 -1.04 -18.26 5.97
N ARG A 31 -0.78 -19.56 5.80
CA ARG A 31 -0.01 -20.07 4.65
C ARG A 31 -0.71 -19.82 3.32
N LYS A 32 -2.02 -20.06 3.23
CA LYS A 32 -2.81 -19.80 2.00
C LYS A 32 -2.86 -18.31 1.66
N ILE A 33 -3.02 -17.45 2.67
CA ILE A 33 -2.94 -15.99 2.53
C ILE A 33 -1.54 -15.58 2.06
N GLY A 34 -0.48 -16.16 2.62
CA GLY A 34 0.89 -15.92 2.18
C GLY A 34 1.12 -16.29 0.72
N LEU A 35 0.64 -17.45 0.28
CA LEU A 35 0.76 -17.89 -1.12
C LEU A 35 -0.07 -17.01 -2.07
N MET A 36 -1.29 -16.67 -1.69
CA MET A 36 -2.16 -15.78 -2.48
C MET A 36 -1.54 -14.37 -2.58
N LYS A 37 -0.94 -13.89 -1.49
CA LYS A 37 -0.19 -12.63 -1.47
C LYS A 37 1.01 -12.68 -2.40
N THR A 38 1.84 -13.72 -2.36
CA THR A 38 3.00 -13.85 -3.26
C THR A 38 2.54 -13.85 -4.72
N LEU A 39 1.50 -14.60 -5.05
CA LEU A 39 0.96 -14.64 -6.41
C LEU A 39 0.40 -13.28 -6.88
N LEU A 40 -0.34 -12.59 -6.00
CA LEU A 40 -0.88 -11.26 -6.30
C LEU A 40 0.23 -10.21 -6.38
N LEU A 41 1.25 -10.27 -5.52
CA LEU A 41 2.41 -9.39 -5.59
C LEU A 41 3.19 -9.63 -6.88
N ASP A 42 3.59 -10.87 -7.15
CA ASP A 42 4.45 -11.19 -8.29
C ASP A 42 3.79 -10.81 -9.62
N TYR A 43 2.46 -10.94 -9.70
CA TYR A 43 1.71 -10.57 -10.89
C TYR A 43 1.42 -9.06 -10.99
N ASN A 44 1.08 -8.39 -9.87
CA ASN A 44 0.60 -7.01 -9.89
C ASN A 44 1.67 -5.97 -9.55
N MET A 45 2.85 -6.35 -9.05
CA MET A 45 3.94 -5.41 -8.69
C MET A 45 4.38 -4.54 -9.87
N LYS A 46 4.28 -5.07 -11.10
CA LYS A 46 4.54 -4.30 -12.31
C LYS A 46 3.70 -3.02 -12.36
N HIS A 47 2.41 -3.10 -12.03
CA HIS A 47 1.51 -1.93 -12.02
C HIS A 47 1.88 -0.90 -10.95
N LEU A 48 2.42 -1.34 -9.80
CA LEU A 48 2.93 -0.43 -8.78
C LEU A 48 4.13 0.37 -9.31
N TYR A 49 5.07 -0.28 -9.99
CA TYR A 49 6.23 0.40 -10.57
C TYR A 49 5.83 1.34 -11.72
N GLU A 50 4.96 0.87 -12.63
CA GLU A 50 4.42 1.67 -13.74
C GLU A 50 3.70 2.92 -13.23
N PHE A 51 2.95 2.82 -12.14
CA PHE A 51 2.32 3.96 -11.48
C PHE A 51 3.34 5.01 -11.04
N PHE A 52 4.38 4.60 -10.31
CA PHE A 52 5.39 5.53 -9.82
C PHE A 52 6.18 6.19 -10.96
N ASP A 53 6.49 5.44 -12.01
CA ASP A 53 7.16 6.00 -13.19
C ASP A 53 6.26 7.00 -13.93
N SER A 54 4.95 6.73 -13.98
CA SER A 54 3.96 7.64 -14.56
C SER A 54 3.82 8.92 -13.74
N ILE A 55 3.71 8.82 -12.41
CA ILE A 55 3.68 9.98 -11.50
C ILE A 55 4.93 10.83 -11.64
N VAL A 56 6.11 10.22 -11.70
CA VAL A 56 7.38 10.95 -11.90
C VAL A 56 7.38 11.67 -13.26
N THR A 57 6.88 11.01 -14.30
CA THR A 57 6.76 11.60 -15.64
C THR A 57 5.84 12.81 -15.66
N GLU A 58 4.64 12.69 -15.07
CA GLU A 58 3.66 13.79 -14.99
C GLU A 58 4.17 14.95 -14.14
N THR A 59 4.74 14.66 -12.97
CA THR A 59 5.26 15.70 -12.08
C THR A 59 6.47 16.42 -12.66
N ASN A 60 7.33 15.75 -13.46
CA ASN A 60 8.44 16.42 -14.13
C ASN A 60 8.00 17.56 -15.08
N LYS A 61 6.77 17.53 -15.60
CA LYS A 61 6.21 18.62 -16.41
C LYS A 61 6.07 19.92 -15.62
N LEU A 62 5.92 19.84 -14.29
CA LEU A 62 5.83 20.99 -13.38
C LEU A 62 7.14 21.80 -13.26
N LYS A 63 8.27 21.26 -13.73
CA LYS A 63 9.57 21.96 -13.73
C LYS A 63 9.64 23.10 -14.76
N LYS A 64 8.66 23.20 -15.67
CA LYS A 64 8.59 24.26 -16.67
C LYS A 64 8.40 25.63 -15.97
N LYS A 65 9.17 26.65 -16.38
CA LYS A 65 9.16 27.99 -15.77
C LYS A 65 7.84 28.74 -15.91
N ASP A 66 7.17 28.58 -17.04
CA ASP A 66 5.93 29.28 -17.36
C ASP A 66 4.80 28.27 -17.56
N ILE A 67 4.42 27.60 -16.48
CA ILE A 67 3.29 26.67 -16.49
C ILE A 67 1.99 27.44 -16.21
N CYS A 68 1.02 27.35 -17.11
CA CYS A 68 -0.26 28.04 -16.91
C CYS A 68 -1.19 27.22 -16.01
N LYS A 69 -2.27 27.86 -15.53
CA LYS A 69 -3.23 27.21 -14.64
C LYS A 69 -3.92 26.00 -15.28
N SER A 70 -4.19 26.04 -16.59
CA SER A 70 -4.77 24.89 -17.30
C SER A 70 -3.79 23.72 -17.38
N GLU A 71 -2.51 23.97 -17.69
CA GLU A 71 -1.48 22.92 -17.68
C GLU A 71 -1.34 22.27 -16.29
N LYS A 72 -1.44 23.06 -15.21
CA LYS A 72 -1.46 22.52 -13.84
C LYS A 72 -2.69 21.64 -13.57
N GLN A 73 -3.86 22.04 -14.06
CA GLN A 73 -5.08 21.23 -13.94
C GLN A 73 -4.99 19.93 -14.74
N ASP A 74 -4.40 19.96 -15.93
CA ASP A 74 -4.20 18.78 -16.76
C ASP A 74 -3.25 17.79 -16.07
N ILE A 75 -2.15 18.28 -15.49
CA ILE A 75 -1.20 17.45 -14.74
C ILE A 75 -1.87 16.85 -13.49
N ASP A 76 -2.62 17.64 -12.73
CA ASP A 76 -3.37 17.13 -11.57
C ASP A 76 -4.36 16.05 -11.99
N SER A 77 -5.14 16.27 -13.04
CA SER A 77 -6.09 15.28 -13.58
C SER A 77 -5.39 13.99 -14.00
N ASN A 78 -4.25 14.08 -14.68
CA ASN A 78 -3.48 12.89 -15.08
C ASN A 78 -2.95 12.13 -13.85
N ILE A 79 -2.54 12.83 -12.80
CA ILE A 79 -2.13 12.21 -11.53
C ILE A 79 -3.32 11.49 -10.87
N GLN A 80 -4.51 12.11 -10.87
CA GLN A 80 -5.73 11.48 -10.35
C GLN A 80 -6.06 10.20 -11.14
N ASP A 81 -5.94 10.23 -12.46
CA ASP A 81 -6.14 9.05 -13.31
C ASP A 81 -5.10 7.96 -13.04
N CYS A 82 -3.83 8.31 -12.82
CA CYS A 82 -2.80 7.36 -12.41
C CYS A 82 -3.15 6.69 -11.08
N CYS A 83 -3.58 7.46 -10.08
CA CYS A 83 -4.00 6.94 -8.77
C CYS A 83 -5.21 6.01 -8.89
N LYS A 84 -6.19 6.38 -9.72
CA LYS A 84 -7.36 5.53 -10.01
C LYS A 84 -6.97 4.22 -10.68
N ASN A 85 -6.06 4.26 -11.65
CA ASN A 85 -5.56 3.07 -12.32
C ASN A 85 -4.79 2.16 -11.36
N LEU A 86 -3.92 2.72 -10.51
CA LEU A 86 -3.26 1.98 -9.45
C LEU A 86 -4.28 1.29 -8.54
N ARG A 87 -5.33 2.01 -8.13
CA ARG A 87 -6.38 1.44 -7.28
C ARG A 87 -7.02 0.20 -7.92
N LEU A 88 -7.49 0.34 -9.16
CA LEU A 88 -8.18 -0.74 -9.87
C LEU A 88 -7.28 -1.93 -10.19
N GLN A 89 -6.03 -1.68 -10.60
CA GLN A 89 -5.12 -2.71 -11.11
C GLN A 89 -4.27 -3.36 -10.01
N PHE A 90 -4.06 -2.67 -8.88
CA PHE A 90 -3.17 -3.12 -7.81
C PHE A 90 -3.87 -3.18 -6.46
N ILE A 91 -4.46 -2.07 -6.00
CA ILE A 91 -4.94 -1.96 -4.60
C ILE A 91 -6.16 -2.85 -4.37
N ASP A 92 -7.15 -2.84 -5.28
CA ASP A 92 -8.38 -3.61 -5.13
C ASP A 92 -8.15 -5.13 -5.07
N ALA A 93 -7.03 -5.62 -5.61
CA ALA A 93 -6.64 -7.03 -5.49
C ALA A 93 -6.44 -7.47 -4.02
N PHE A 94 -6.06 -6.54 -3.14
CA PHE A 94 -5.86 -6.83 -1.72
C PHE A 94 -7.16 -6.97 -0.94
N LEU A 95 -8.33 -6.56 -1.48
CA LEU A 95 -9.63 -6.82 -0.85
C LEU A 95 -9.88 -8.33 -0.68
N ALA A 96 -9.38 -9.14 -1.61
CA ALA A 96 -9.49 -10.60 -1.54
C ALA A 96 -8.55 -11.25 -0.51
N VAL A 97 -7.56 -10.50 -0.01
CA VAL A 97 -6.53 -10.99 0.93
C VAL A 97 -6.80 -10.46 2.33
N ASN A 98 -6.84 -9.14 2.48
CA ASN A 98 -6.98 -8.47 3.77
C ASN A 98 -7.42 -7.00 3.62
N GLN A 99 -8.55 -6.65 4.26
CA GLN A 99 -9.09 -5.29 4.26
C GLN A 99 -8.12 -4.27 4.87
N GLY A 100 -7.42 -4.61 5.95
CA GLY A 100 -6.47 -3.68 6.59
C GLY A 100 -5.22 -3.40 5.75
N LEU A 101 -4.79 -4.36 4.91
CA LEU A 101 -3.72 -4.14 3.95
C LEU A 101 -4.19 -3.22 2.81
N TYR A 102 -5.41 -3.47 2.31
CA TYR A 102 -6.07 -2.60 1.34
C TYR A 102 -6.17 -1.16 1.84
N ASP A 103 -6.74 -0.95 3.04
CA ASP A 103 -6.98 0.38 3.60
C ASP A 103 -5.67 1.17 3.77
N LYS A 104 -4.61 0.50 4.26
CA LYS A 104 -3.29 1.13 4.45
C LYS A 104 -2.65 1.58 3.14
N ILE A 105 -2.69 0.74 2.10
CA ILE A 105 -2.08 1.10 0.81
C ILE A 105 -2.91 2.20 0.12
N LEU A 106 -4.24 2.11 0.20
CA LEU A 106 -5.14 3.14 -0.30
C LEU A 106 -4.86 4.49 0.36
N GLU A 107 -4.77 4.51 1.69
CA GLU A 107 -4.45 5.73 2.45
C GLU A 107 -3.12 6.35 2.01
N LYS A 108 -2.08 5.53 1.76
CA LYS A 108 -0.78 6.03 1.27
C LYS A 108 -0.88 6.63 -0.14
N SER A 109 -1.65 6.01 -1.03
CA SER A 109 -1.91 6.53 -2.38
C SER A 109 -2.69 7.84 -2.33
N ASP A 110 -3.76 7.90 -1.54
CA ASP A 110 -4.61 9.09 -1.41
C ASP A 110 -3.84 10.27 -0.79
N ASN A 111 -3.01 10.00 0.22
CA ASN A 111 -2.15 11.01 0.83
C ASN A 111 -1.12 11.57 -0.18
N LEU A 112 -0.54 10.73 -1.04
CA LEU A 112 0.36 11.19 -2.10
C LEU A 112 -0.38 12.08 -3.10
N GLN A 113 -1.55 11.65 -3.57
CA GLN A 113 -2.38 12.44 -4.49
C GLN A 113 -2.74 13.81 -3.89
N GLY A 114 -3.22 13.82 -2.64
CA GLY A 114 -3.58 15.06 -1.94
C GLY A 114 -2.40 16.01 -1.75
N HIS A 115 -1.23 15.47 -1.38
CA HIS A 115 0.00 16.25 -1.24
C HIS A 115 0.46 16.86 -2.56
N LEU A 116 0.48 16.07 -3.64
CA LEU A 116 0.85 16.55 -4.97
C LEU A 116 -0.12 17.63 -5.46
N SER A 117 -1.43 17.41 -5.31
CA SER A 117 -2.45 18.38 -5.71
C SER A 117 -2.27 19.71 -4.96
N LYS A 118 -2.05 19.64 -3.64
CA LYS A 118 -1.79 20.83 -2.83
C LYS A 118 -0.56 21.60 -3.33
N ILE A 119 0.55 20.92 -3.60
CA ILE A 119 1.79 21.56 -4.06
C ILE A 119 1.63 22.17 -5.46
N ILE A 120 0.93 21.49 -6.37
CA ILE A 120 0.71 21.98 -7.74
C ILE A 120 0.03 23.34 -7.75
N PHE A 121 -0.97 23.53 -6.88
CA PHE A 121 -1.76 24.76 -6.80
C PHE A 121 -1.26 25.79 -5.79
N ASP A 122 -0.22 25.49 -5.01
CA ASP A 122 0.37 26.45 -4.07
C ASP A 122 1.28 27.44 -4.81
N GLU A 123 0.88 28.72 -4.80
CA GLU A 123 1.61 29.82 -5.44
C GLU A 123 2.91 30.19 -4.71
N GLY A 124 3.11 29.71 -3.47
CA GLY A 124 4.31 29.93 -2.67
C GLY A 124 5.50 29.03 -3.06
N TYR A 125 5.27 27.98 -3.84
CA TYR A 125 6.31 27.04 -4.27
C TYR A 125 6.74 27.29 -5.72
N ASN A 126 8.04 27.58 -5.91
CA ASN A 126 8.65 27.58 -7.23
C ASN A 126 9.08 26.16 -7.60
N LEU A 127 8.22 25.44 -8.31
CA LEU A 127 8.48 24.05 -8.75
C LEU A 127 9.46 23.95 -9.93
N SER A 128 9.81 25.08 -10.55
CA SER A 128 10.87 25.15 -11.55
C SER A 128 12.28 25.16 -10.91
N ASP A 129 12.37 25.47 -9.61
CA ASP A 129 13.59 25.26 -8.84
C ASP A 129 13.77 23.77 -8.54
N LYS A 130 14.86 23.20 -9.05
CA LYS A 130 15.20 21.79 -8.87
C LYS A 130 15.26 21.38 -7.39
N THR A 131 15.79 22.23 -6.52
CA THR A 131 15.96 21.91 -5.09
C THR A 131 14.61 21.78 -4.41
N LYS A 132 13.71 22.75 -4.64
CA LYS A 132 12.35 22.71 -4.09
C LYS A 132 11.53 21.59 -4.69
N PHE A 133 11.68 21.33 -5.99
CA PHE A 133 11.01 20.20 -6.64
C PHE A 133 11.45 18.87 -6.01
N ASP A 134 12.76 18.68 -5.83
CA ASP A 134 13.29 17.44 -5.28
C ASP A 134 12.87 17.23 -3.83
N GLU A 135 12.83 18.30 -3.04
CA GLU A 135 12.39 18.27 -1.64
C GLU A 135 10.89 17.99 -1.48
N LEU A 136 10.04 18.63 -2.28
CA LEU A 136 8.59 18.61 -2.09
C LEU A 136 7.89 17.49 -2.86
N ILE A 137 8.43 17.10 -4.02
CA ILE A 137 7.82 16.13 -4.94
C ILE A 137 8.64 14.85 -5.00
N THR A 138 9.90 14.90 -5.47
CA THR A 138 10.70 13.68 -5.69
C THR A 138 10.87 12.87 -4.40
N LYS A 139 11.18 13.55 -3.29
CA LYS A 139 11.33 12.92 -1.97
C LYS A 139 10.03 12.26 -1.52
N GLN A 140 8.91 12.97 -1.61
CA GLN A 140 7.61 12.42 -1.19
C GLN A 140 7.22 11.17 -1.98
N ILE A 141 7.42 11.19 -3.30
CA ILE A 141 7.14 10.03 -4.16
C ILE A 141 8.00 8.83 -3.74
N SER A 142 9.29 9.05 -3.48
CA SER A 142 10.23 8.02 -3.06
C SER A 142 9.89 7.45 -1.67
N GLU A 143 9.52 8.31 -0.72
CA GLU A 143 9.12 7.92 0.63
C GLU A 143 7.85 7.06 0.59
N ILE A 144 6.80 7.51 -0.11
CA ILE A 144 5.55 6.74 -0.24
C ILE A 144 5.79 5.41 -0.95
N LYS A 145 6.61 5.38 -2.01
CA LYS A 145 7.01 4.13 -2.67
C LYS A 145 7.65 3.16 -1.68
N THR A 146 8.59 3.65 -0.88
CA THR A 146 9.28 2.85 0.14
C THR A 146 8.33 2.37 1.23
N GLU A 147 7.41 3.22 1.69
CA GLU A 147 6.41 2.87 2.70
C GLU A 147 5.43 1.82 2.20
N ILE A 148 4.93 1.93 0.97
CA ILE A 148 4.06 0.90 0.38
C ILE A 148 4.80 -0.41 0.27
N LEU A 149 6.04 -0.42 -0.24
CA LEU A 149 6.85 -1.64 -0.29
C LEU A 149 7.07 -2.22 1.11
N LYS A 150 7.38 -1.38 2.12
CA LYS A 150 7.54 -1.80 3.50
C LYS A 150 6.27 -2.44 4.05
N ILE A 151 5.10 -1.82 3.84
CA ILE A 151 3.80 -2.39 4.22
C ILE A 151 3.60 -3.76 3.56
N LEU A 152 3.93 -3.88 2.27
CA LEU A 152 3.81 -5.14 1.54
C LEU A 152 4.78 -6.20 2.07
N PHE A 153 6.01 -5.87 2.45
CA PHE A 153 6.99 -6.83 2.97
C PHE A 153 6.76 -7.19 4.46
N GLU A 154 6.41 -6.22 5.30
CA GLU A 154 6.18 -6.43 6.74
C GLU A 154 4.86 -7.11 7.04
N TYR A 155 3.92 -7.14 6.09
CA TYR A 155 2.66 -7.84 6.23
C TYR A 155 2.87 -9.36 6.28
N ASN A 156 3.25 -9.89 7.44
CA ASN A 156 3.18 -11.30 7.77
C ASN A 156 1.84 -11.52 8.50
N GLY A 157 1.00 -12.40 7.94
CA GLY A 157 -0.39 -12.60 8.34
C GLY A 157 -0.61 -12.91 9.81
#